data_AF-A0A1G2HXU3-F1
#
_entry.id   AF-A0A1G2HXU3-F1
#
_cell.length_a   1.000
_cell.length_b   1.000
_cell.length_c   1.000
_cell.angle_alpha   90.00
_cell.angle_beta   90.00
_cell.angle_gamma   90.00
#
_symmetry.space_group_name_H-M   'P 1'
#
loop_
_entity.id
_entity.type
_entity.pdbx_description
1 polymer ?
#
loop_
_entity_poly.entity_id
_entity_poly.type
_entity_poly.pdbx_seq_one_letter_code
_entity_poly.pdbx_strand_id
1 'polypeptide(L)'
;MEEKINKNLIRVFNIIFGLSLLFWFIGLIGTIMMFDAPGSTNLWYLWIAFYTYISYPVTVIISIVLSKKFNLTWLSLLPLINIVIFFTIIK
;
A
#
# COMPACT_ATOMS: atom_id res chain seq x y z
N MET A 1 22.88 -20.41 0.79
CA MET A 1 23.17 -19.01 0.40
C MET A 1 21.88 -18.26 0.06
N GLU A 2 20.98 -18.87 -0.72
CA GLU A 2 19.67 -18.32 -1.10
C GLU A 2 18.78 -17.91 0.08
N GLU A 3 18.70 -18.72 1.14
CA GLU A 3 17.83 -18.41 2.29
C GLU A 3 18.24 -17.11 3.01
N LYS A 4 19.56 -16.84 3.07
CA LYS A 4 20.10 -15.60 3.66
C LYS A 4 19.77 -14.39 2.79
N ILE A 5 19.78 -14.55 1.46
CA ILE A 5 19.41 -13.51 0.50
C ILE A 5 17.91 -13.21 0.62
N ASN A 6 17.05 -14.23 0.68
CA ASN A 6 15.60 -14.07 0.82
C ASN A 6 15.22 -13.36 2.11
N LYS A 7 15.86 -13.71 3.24
CA LYS A 7 15.64 -13.04 4.54
C LYS A 7 16.06 -11.57 4.51
N ASN A 8 17.19 -11.24 3.87
CA ASN A 8 17.60 -9.86 3.69
C ASN A 8 16.62 -9.07 2.82
N LEU A 9 16.16 -9.64 1.71
CA LEU A 9 15.17 -8.99 0.83
C LEU A 9 13.85 -8.72 1.56
N ILE A 10 13.31 -9.69 2.30
CA ILE A 10 12.10 -9.51 3.12
C ILE A 10 12.29 -8.35 4.11
N ARG A 11 13.45 -8.27 4.76
CA ARG A 11 13.76 -7.18 5.69
C ARG A 11 13.80 -5.83 4.99
N VAL A 12 14.44 -5.75 3.83
CA VAL A 12 14.53 -4.52 3.03
C VAL A 12 13.14 -4.06 2.60
N PHE A 13 12.31 -4.93 2.02
CA PHE A 13 10.95 -4.57 1.60
C PHE A 13 10.07 -4.14 2.78
N ASN A 14 10.11 -4.87 3.89
CA ASN A 14 9.36 -4.52 5.10
C ASN A 14 9.80 -3.15 5.67
N ILE A 15 11.08 -2.80 5.58
CA ILE A 15 11.57 -1.47 5.99
C ILE A 15 11.08 -0.39 5.03
N ILE A 16 11.19 -0.61 3.71
CA ILE A 16 10.75 0.38 2.70
C ILE A 16 9.24 0.65 2.85
N PHE A 17 8.42 -0.39 2.86
CA PHE A 17 6.97 -0.24 3.03
C PHE A 17 6.60 0.24 4.43
N GLY A 18 7.32 -0.17 5.47
CA GLY A 18 7.14 0.36 6.82
C GLY A 18 7.40 1.86 6.92
N LEU A 19 8.48 2.36 6.30
CA LEU A 19 8.78 3.80 6.26
C LEU A 19 7.75 4.59 5.46
N SER A 20 7.20 4.00 4.39
CA SER A 20 6.15 4.66 3.61
C SER A 20 4.86 4.92 4.41
N LEU A 21 4.62 4.16 5.49
CA LEU A 21 3.52 4.43 6.42
C LEU A 21 3.67 5.75 7.17
N LEU A 22 4.86 6.35 7.23
CA LEU A 22 4.99 7.69 7.82
C LEU A 22 4.38 8.76 6.93
N PHE A 23 4.24 8.51 5.62
CA PHE A 23 3.75 9.49 4.66
C PHE A 23 2.35 9.16 4.11
N TRP A 24 1.77 8.02 4.49
CA TRP A 24 0.49 7.55 3.97
C TRP A 24 -0.66 8.55 4.16
N PHE A 25 -0.65 9.26 5.29
CA PHE A 25 -1.72 10.17 5.69
C PHE A 25 -1.82 11.37 4.75
N ILE A 26 -0.70 11.77 4.12
CA ILE A 26 -0.67 12.88 3.16
C ILE A 26 -1.57 12.54 1.97
N GLY A 27 -1.46 11.31 1.46
CA GLY A 27 -2.31 10.85 0.36
C GLY A 27 -3.76 10.64 0.77
N LEU A 28 -4.01 10.14 1.98
CA LEU A 28 -5.36 10.04 2.53
C LEU A 28 -6.05 11.41 2.60
N ILE A 29 -5.37 12.42 3.15
CA ILE A 29 -5.87 13.80 3.20
C ILE A 29 -6.17 14.29 1.78
N GLY A 30 -5.26 14.06 0.83
CA GLY A 30 -5.49 14.40 -0.58
C GLY A 30 -6.78 13.79 -1.13
N THR A 31 -7.05 12.51 -0.86
CA THR A 31 -8.30 11.85 -1.30
C THR A 31 -9.54 12.40 -0.60
N ILE A 32 -9.45 12.78 0.68
CA ILE A 32 -10.57 13.40 1.41
C ILE A 32 -10.90 14.77 0.82
N MET A 33 -9.88 15.57 0.50
CA MET A 33 -10.08 16.89 -0.12
C MET A 33 -10.71 16.80 -1.52
N MET A 34 -10.45 15.70 -2.26
CA MET A 34 -11.09 15.48 -3.56
C MET A 34 -12.61 15.26 -3.45
N PHE A 35 -13.12 14.79 -2.31
CA PHE A 35 -14.56 14.66 -2.08
C PHE A 35 -15.26 15.99 -1.76
N ASP A 36 -14.52 17.05 -1.48
CA ASP A 36 -15.11 18.37 -1.21
C ASP A 36 -15.61 19.05 -2.50
N ALA A 37 -15.17 18.58 -3.68
CA ALA A 37 -15.61 19.11 -4.96
C ALA A 37 -17.07 18.71 -5.27
N PRO A 38 -17.88 19.61 -5.86
CA PRO A 38 -19.27 19.30 -6.22
C PRO A 38 -19.34 18.16 -7.26
N GLY A 39 -20.18 17.16 -6.99
CA GLY A 39 -20.36 15.99 -7.86
C GLY A 39 -19.28 14.89 -7.70
N SER A 40 -18.28 15.09 -6.85
CA SER A 40 -17.20 14.13 -6.57
C SER A 40 -17.69 12.78 -6.05
N THR A 41 -18.77 12.76 -5.27
CA THR A 41 -19.33 11.52 -4.67
C THR A 41 -19.88 10.55 -5.70
N ASN A 42 -20.22 11.02 -6.91
CA ASN A 42 -20.70 10.18 -8.01
C ASN A 42 -19.56 9.56 -8.84
N LEU A 43 -18.31 9.97 -8.58
CA LEU A 43 -17.15 9.54 -9.34
C LEU A 43 -16.57 8.27 -8.70
N TRP A 44 -16.86 7.12 -9.31
CA TRP A 44 -16.44 5.79 -8.83
C TRP A 44 -14.93 5.69 -8.57
N TYR A 45 -14.12 6.38 -9.36
CA TYR A 45 -12.67 6.35 -9.26
C TYR A 45 -12.13 7.05 -8.00
N LEU A 46 -12.83 8.09 -7.49
CA LEU A 46 -12.47 8.75 -6.22
C LEU A 46 -12.67 7.81 -5.04
N TRP A 47 -13.74 7.00 -5.06
CA TRP A 47 -13.96 5.96 -4.07
C TRP A 47 -12.85 4.92 -4.07
N ILE A 48 -12.42 4.44 -5.24
CA ILE A 48 -11.32 3.47 -5.30
C ILE A 48 -10.01 4.09 -4.80
N ALA A 49 -9.70 5.33 -5.17
CA ALA A 49 -8.53 6.04 -4.66
C ALA A 49 -8.55 6.11 -3.12
N PHE A 50 -9.69 6.49 -2.53
CA PHE A 50 -9.88 6.55 -1.08
C PHE A 50 -9.70 5.19 -0.40
N TYR A 51 -10.35 4.15 -0.90
CA TYR A 51 -10.21 2.79 -0.36
C TYR A 51 -8.78 2.27 -0.47
N THR A 52 -8.06 2.63 -1.54
CA THR A 52 -6.66 2.24 -1.75
C THR A 52 -5.75 2.87 -0.69
N TYR A 53 -5.96 4.13 -0.32
CA TYR A 53 -5.19 4.76 0.76
C TYR A 53 -5.56 4.22 2.14
N ILE A 54 -6.84 3.95 2.40
CA ILE A 54 -7.28 3.35 3.67
C ILE A 54 -6.77 1.93 3.86
N SER A 55 -6.78 1.12 2.80
CA SER A 55 -6.34 -0.27 2.86
C SER A 55 -4.81 -0.41 2.92
N TYR A 56 -4.06 0.60 2.46
CA TYR A 56 -2.60 0.60 2.43
C TYR A 56 -1.95 0.18 3.76
N PRO A 57 -2.20 0.84 4.91
CA PRO A 57 -1.61 0.44 6.19
C PRO A 57 -1.93 -1.00 6.58
N VAL A 58 -3.16 -1.44 6.31
CA VAL A 58 -3.58 -2.82 6.58
C VAL A 58 -2.76 -3.81 5.76
N THR A 59 -2.57 -3.54 4.46
CA THR A 59 -1.75 -4.41 3.60
C THR A 59 -0.28 -4.45 4.00
N VAL A 60 0.30 -3.35 4.46
CA VAL A 60 1.69 -3.31 4.96
C VAL A 60 1.84 -4.16 6.22
N ILE A 61 0.91 -4.04 7.18
CA ILE A 61 0.93 -4.84 8.41
C ILE A 61 0.81 -6.34 8.08
N ILE A 62 -0.16 -6.70 7.25
CA ILE A 62 -0.37 -8.08 6.80
C ILE A 62 0.89 -8.61 6.09
N SER A 63 1.49 -7.80 5.22
CA SER A 63 2.71 -8.14 4.50
C SER A 63 3.88 -8.45 5.43
N ILE A 64 4.09 -7.62 6.47
CA ILE A 64 5.16 -7.82 7.46
C ILE A 64 4.93 -9.11 8.26
N VAL A 65 3.70 -9.36 8.71
CA VAL A 65 3.36 -10.55 9.50
C VAL A 65 3.52 -11.82 8.67
N LEU A 66 2.94 -11.85 7.47
CA LEU A 66 2.93 -13.03 6.60
C LEU A 66 4.33 -13.33 6.05
N SER A 67 5.08 -12.32 5.62
CA SER A 67 6.45 -12.52 5.09
C SER A 67 7.39 -13.08 6.16
N LYS A 68 7.25 -12.68 7.43
CA LYS A 68 8.03 -13.24 8.54
C LYS A 68 7.59 -14.66 8.92
N LYS A 69 6.29 -14.94 8.93
CA LYS A 69 5.75 -16.24 9.30
C LYS A 69 6.11 -17.33 8.28
N PHE A 70 6.02 -17.02 6.99
CA PHE A 70 6.21 -17.99 5.91
C PHE A 70 7.58 -17.89 5.22
N ASN A 71 8.42 -16.89 5.55
CA ASN A 71 9.70 -16.61 4.87
C ASN A 71 9.58 -16.51 3.34
N LEU A 72 8.43 -16.04 2.84
CA LEU A 72 8.17 -15.87 1.40
C LEU A 72 8.33 -14.41 1.00
N THR A 73 9.24 -14.12 0.07
CA THR A 73 9.55 -12.76 -0.38
C THR A 73 8.38 -12.10 -1.11
N TRP A 74 7.60 -12.85 -1.90
CA TRP A 74 6.47 -12.28 -2.62
C TRP A 74 5.38 -11.72 -1.69
N LEU A 75 5.24 -12.24 -0.46
CA LEU A 75 4.33 -11.70 0.55
C LEU A 75 4.76 -10.30 1.03
N SER A 76 6.07 -10.00 1.00
CA SER A 76 6.59 -8.67 1.33
C SER A 76 6.26 -7.60 0.27
N LEU A 77 5.80 -8.03 -0.91
CA LEU A 77 5.40 -7.17 -2.03
C LEU A 77 3.90 -6.89 -2.08
N LEU A 78 3.10 -7.48 -1.18
CA LEU A 78 1.64 -7.25 -1.10
C LEU A 78 1.23 -5.76 -1.14
N PRO A 79 1.93 -4.83 -0.47
CA PRO A 79 1.53 -3.41 -0.50
C PRO A 79 1.59 -2.78 -1.90
N LEU A 80 2.33 -3.38 -2.84
CA LEU A 80 2.38 -2.92 -4.23
C LEU A 80 1.01 -3.00 -4.92
N ILE A 81 0.11 -3.90 -4.48
CA ILE A 81 -1.21 -4.00 -5.10
C ILE A 81 -1.98 -2.68 -5.02
N ASN A 82 -1.87 -1.98 -3.90
CA ASN A 82 -2.48 -0.68 -3.71
C ASN A 82 -1.85 0.38 -4.61
N ILE A 83 -0.52 0.36 -4.75
CA ILE A 83 0.19 1.28 -5.65
C ILE A 83 -0.25 1.06 -7.11
N VAL A 84 -0.35 -0.19 -7.55
CA VAL A 84 -0.77 -0.54 -8.91
C VAL A 84 -2.22 -0.10 -9.15
N ILE A 85 -3.14 -0.40 -8.23
CA ILE A 85 -4.55 0.03 -8.33
C ILE A 85 -4.62 1.55 -8.45
N PHE A 86 -3.89 2.28 -7.63
CA PHE A 86 -3.85 3.74 -7.68
C PHE A 86 -3.40 4.27 -9.05
N PHE A 87 -2.34 3.72 -9.64
CA PHE A 87 -1.87 4.14 -10.97
C PHE A 87 -2.84 3.78 -12.11
N THR A 88 -3.63 2.72 -11.98
CA THR A 88 -4.66 2.39 -12.98
C THR A 88 -5.81 3.38 -13.03
N ILE A 89 -6.02 4.12 -11.95
CA ILE A 89 -7.13 5.06 -11.80
C ILE A 89 -6.77 6.47 -12.29
N ILE A 90 -5.49 6.84 -12.23
CA ILE A 90 -5.02 8.17 -12.65
C ILE A 90 -4.97 8.30 -14.19
N LYS A 91 -4.97 7.19 -14.92
CA LYS A 91 -5.02 7.19 -16.40
C LYS A 91 -6.41 7.51 -16.92
#